data_AF-A0A815L953-F1
#
_entry.id   AF-A0A815L953-F1
#
_cell.length_a   1.000
_cell.length_b   1.000
_cell.length_c   1.000
_cell.angle_alpha   90.00
_cell.angle_beta   90.00
_cell.angle_gamma   90.00
#
_symmetry.space_group_name_H-M   'P 1'
#
loop_
_entity.id
_entity.type
_entity.pdbx_description
1 polymer ?
#
loop_
_entity_poly.entity_id
_entity_poly.type
_entity_poly.pdbx_seq_one_letter_code
_entity_poly.pdbx_strand_id
1 'polypeptide(L)'
;MFHLSSIISQSNLHRLDLSDIYIDVMKKIQWPMNCTLHYLALNNCTFEQFCTILDYSPVLRTFVVQMRISHNIGEPVLKSYPQLISLSLNDAGIWKSLDELKTVLTLTPSLEYFKVVVTVCKRSLFDGSEWENTIKTYLPHLNKFEFFFSGYDVGDYNYVDHSLLMSRYQTPFWIEMKRWNVVSTHDPKMHTIIVYSTPMCLTSFTCLIKYRKQRAGVSLTITNFDTDLHLLSNTSVTTTTVQKDGSLNHDWFENVTELTLNIDGQNLPELFDLFPKSVDPTRLVELSLVVHCYPCSVQSTITNIITLLERTRNLHSLSIYYRRSRICSMTDVRKIYLFLPEHIEYLTSEVMNVDDLEMIFDRLKYLSSFTFVSSIHSPDSIFTMIVDWLRDNVNDFTHHINGDRLYVWLGVAECNNNTMQVSNERAASSCYFCGANCPRPFYSSNPNVRQVRSTTGWCASMSASSSYNAPYTLGDAAPSLCTYNGCSWKIYSGVRTWVCCCNNNLCNIGTLPETGNICYFCANCPAPFYLPDPRVTEAYSSNGWCAKMSATNSPAAVATRGIAAPGLCSSRGCSYKTYNGARTYVCCCNGYRCNTGVSTTKSTIGLLSAALMMIVMARKNF
;
A
#
# COMPACT_ATOMS: atom_id res chain seq x y z
N MET A 1 1.98 2.53 18.23
CA MET A 1 1.27 1.23 18.39
C MET A 1 -0.02 1.35 19.20
N PHE A 2 -0.05 2.12 20.31
CA PHE A 2 -1.29 2.48 21.04
C PHE A 2 -2.42 3.07 20.17
N HIS A 3 -2.09 3.64 19.00
CA HIS A 3 -3.06 4.19 18.07
C HIS A 3 -3.97 3.13 17.43
N LEU A 4 -3.50 1.89 17.19
CA LEU A 4 -4.33 0.87 16.52
C LEU A 4 -5.52 0.45 17.38
N SER A 5 -5.32 0.17 18.67
CA SER A 5 -6.43 -0.15 19.59
C SER A 5 -7.46 0.98 19.67
N SER A 6 -7.02 2.24 19.66
CA SER A 6 -7.94 3.39 19.65
C SER A 6 -8.75 3.49 18.35
N ILE A 7 -8.17 3.11 17.21
CA ILE A 7 -8.86 3.06 15.91
C ILE A 7 -9.87 1.91 15.90
N ILE A 8 -9.47 0.72 16.36
CA ILE A 8 -10.34 -0.47 16.43
C ILE A 8 -11.55 -0.21 17.36
N SER A 9 -11.37 0.62 18.38
CA SER A 9 -12.44 0.98 19.33
C SER A 9 -13.48 1.96 18.77
N GLN A 10 -13.28 2.49 17.55
CA GLN A 10 -14.23 3.41 16.94
C GLN A 10 -15.49 2.69 16.49
N SER A 11 -16.65 3.13 16.96
CA SER A 11 -17.95 2.48 16.71
C SER A 11 -18.39 2.51 15.24
N ASN A 12 -17.81 3.40 14.43
CA ASN A 12 -18.06 3.52 13.00
C ASN A 12 -17.08 2.68 12.15
N LEU A 13 -16.11 2.00 12.77
CA LEU A 13 -15.20 1.11 12.07
C LEU A 13 -15.87 -0.26 11.91
N HIS A 14 -16.25 -0.57 10.68
CA HIS A 14 -16.90 -1.84 10.33
C HIS A 14 -16.01 -2.78 9.50
N ARG A 15 -14.94 -2.24 8.90
CA ARG A 15 -14.02 -2.99 8.06
C ARG A 15 -12.60 -2.57 8.39
N LEU A 16 -11.74 -3.56 8.62
CA LEU A 16 -10.32 -3.36 8.88
C LEU A 16 -9.51 -4.40 8.11
N ASP A 17 -8.52 -3.94 7.37
CA ASP A 17 -7.59 -4.79 6.65
C ASP A 17 -6.16 -4.51 7.10
N LEU A 18 -5.52 -5.53 7.66
CA LEU A 18 -4.15 -5.50 8.14
C LEU A 18 -3.34 -6.67 7.55
N SER A 19 -3.71 -7.18 6.36
CA SER A 19 -3.00 -8.28 5.68
C SER A 19 -1.51 -7.99 5.45
N ASP A 20 -1.15 -6.71 5.33
CA ASP A 20 0.21 -6.28 4.98
C ASP A 20 1.04 -5.90 6.22
N ILE A 21 0.47 -6.01 7.43
CA ILE A 21 1.16 -5.65 8.67
C ILE A 21 2.00 -6.82 9.21
N TYR A 22 3.21 -6.49 9.68
CA TYR A 22 4.17 -7.46 10.22
C TYR A 22 3.74 -8.10 11.56
N ILE A 23 4.15 -9.35 11.77
CA ILE A 23 3.74 -10.29 12.84
C ILE A 23 3.80 -9.69 14.26
N ASP A 24 4.89 -8.99 14.57
CA ASP A 24 5.16 -8.56 15.95
C ASP A 24 4.23 -7.44 16.43
N VAL A 25 3.55 -6.76 15.50
CA VAL A 25 2.55 -5.75 15.83
C VAL A 25 1.28 -6.40 16.36
N MET A 26 0.88 -7.55 15.78
CA MET A 26 -0.38 -8.23 16.10
C MET A 26 -0.44 -8.73 17.55
N LYS A 27 0.69 -9.18 18.11
CA LYS A 27 0.80 -9.61 19.51
C LYS A 27 0.54 -8.48 20.51
N LYS A 28 0.64 -7.23 20.08
CA LYS A 28 0.54 -6.04 20.92
C LYS A 28 -0.80 -5.32 20.76
N ILE A 29 -1.65 -5.74 19.82
CA ILE A 29 -2.98 -5.16 19.64
C ILE A 29 -3.86 -5.63 20.79
N GLN A 30 -4.32 -4.69 21.59
CA GLN A 30 -5.40 -4.92 22.54
C GLN A 30 -6.72 -4.76 21.79
N TRP A 31 -7.49 -5.84 21.72
CA TRP A 31 -8.82 -5.84 21.11
C TRP A 31 -9.82 -5.24 22.10
N PRO A 32 -10.58 -4.20 21.71
CA PRO A 32 -11.63 -3.66 22.56
C PRO A 32 -12.79 -4.64 22.65
N MET A 33 -13.39 -4.77 23.84
CA MET A 33 -14.61 -5.57 24.01
C MET A 33 -15.74 -4.96 23.17
N ASN A 34 -16.52 -5.82 22.50
CA ASN A 34 -17.64 -5.42 21.64
C ASN A 34 -17.24 -4.58 20.43
N CYS A 35 -16.17 -5.01 19.75
CA CYS A 35 -15.73 -4.43 18.50
C CYS A 35 -16.84 -4.48 17.44
N THR A 36 -17.07 -3.37 16.72
CA THR A 36 -18.11 -3.21 15.69
C THR A 36 -17.70 -3.69 14.29
N LEU A 37 -16.55 -4.37 14.20
CA LEU A 37 -16.02 -4.88 12.95
C LEU A 37 -16.90 -6.01 12.40
N HIS A 38 -17.37 -5.83 11.17
CA HIS A 38 -18.03 -6.87 10.38
C HIS A 38 -17.06 -7.62 9.47
N TYR A 39 -15.99 -6.95 9.05
CA TYR A 39 -14.92 -7.52 8.23
C TYR A 39 -13.56 -7.27 8.88
N LEU A 40 -12.76 -8.32 8.94
CA LEU A 40 -11.38 -8.25 9.38
C LEU A 40 -10.48 -9.10 8.48
N ALA A 41 -9.39 -8.53 7.99
CA ALA A 41 -8.33 -9.25 7.32
C ALA A 41 -7.02 -9.11 8.09
N LEU A 42 -6.36 -10.23 8.40
CA LEU A 42 -5.12 -10.27 9.18
C LEU A 42 -4.11 -11.23 8.58
N ASN A 43 -2.84 -10.92 8.80
CA ASN A 43 -1.76 -11.85 8.53
C ASN A 43 -1.13 -12.36 9.84
N ASN A 44 -0.67 -13.61 9.83
CA ASN A 44 0.05 -14.28 10.91
C ASN A 44 -0.68 -14.26 12.27
N CYS A 45 -1.92 -14.71 12.29
CA CYS A 45 -2.70 -14.87 13.51
C CYS A 45 -2.40 -16.22 14.16
N THR A 46 -2.22 -16.30 15.48
CA THR A 46 -2.24 -17.60 16.19
C THR A 46 -3.68 -18.08 16.40
N PHE A 47 -3.85 -19.36 16.72
CA PHE A 47 -5.18 -19.89 17.08
C PHE A 47 -5.80 -19.22 18.32
N GLU A 48 -4.97 -18.90 19.33
CA GLU A 48 -5.42 -18.16 20.52
C GLU A 48 -5.88 -16.74 20.16
N GLN A 49 -5.14 -16.05 19.28
CA GLN A 49 -5.53 -14.74 18.78
C GLN A 49 -6.81 -14.83 17.96
N PHE A 50 -6.98 -15.87 17.14
CA PHE A 50 -8.21 -16.10 16.37
C PHE A 50 -9.42 -16.19 17.30
N CYS A 51 -9.33 -17.00 18.36
CA CYS A 51 -10.38 -17.11 19.37
C CYS A 51 -10.63 -15.78 20.09
N THR A 52 -9.56 -15.11 20.54
CA THR A 52 -9.64 -13.81 21.23
C THR A 52 -10.32 -12.75 20.36
N ILE A 53 -10.03 -12.71 19.06
CA ILE A 53 -10.64 -11.76 18.14
C ILE A 53 -12.13 -12.00 18.00
N LEU A 54 -12.54 -13.27 17.86
CA LEU A 54 -13.95 -13.64 17.74
C LEU A 54 -14.73 -13.37 19.03
N ASP A 55 -14.09 -13.57 20.18
CA ASP A 55 -14.64 -13.23 21.50
C ASP A 55 -14.94 -11.74 21.64
N TYR A 56 -14.02 -10.91 21.15
CA TYR A 56 -14.10 -9.47 21.31
C TYR A 56 -14.89 -8.80 20.18
N SER A 57 -15.20 -9.51 19.10
CA SER A 57 -15.88 -9.00 17.90
C SER A 57 -17.18 -9.79 17.64
N PRO A 58 -18.23 -9.61 18.45
CA PRO A 58 -19.46 -10.41 18.37
C PRO A 58 -20.28 -10.17 17.09
N VAL A 59 -19.97 -9.12 16.33
CA VAL A 59 -20.63 -8.81 15.05
C VAL A 59 -19.77 -9.16 13.82
N LEU A 60 -18.60 -9.77 14.01
CA LEU A 60 -17.69 -10.13 12.92
C LEU A 60 -18.31 -11.21 12.04
N ARG A 61 -18.58 -10.84 10.78
CA ARG A 61 -19.20 -11.71 9.77
C ARG A 61 -18.17 -12.35 8.85
N THR A 62 -17.14 -11.60 8.47
CA THR A 62 -16.10 -12.04 7.54
C THR A 62 -14.72 -11.92 8.17
N PHE A 63 -13.99 -13.03 8.19
CA PHE A 63 -12.62 -13.08 8.69
C PHE A 63 -11.69 -13.70 7.65
N VAL A 64 -10.75 -12.91 7.14
CA VAL A 64 -9.67 -13.36 6.27
C VAL A 64 -8.40 -13.42 7.09
N VAL A 65 -7.75 -14.58 7.16
CA VAL A 65 -6.62 -14.75 8.07
C VAL A 65 -5.57 -15.72 7.53
N GLN A 66 -4.31 -15.33 7.64
CA GLN A 66 -3.19 -16.27 7.54
C GLN A 66 -2.86 -16.80 8.94
N MET A 67 -3.38 -17.97 9.28
CA MET A 67 -3.36 -18.48 10.65
C MET A 67 -2.25 -19.51 10.90
N ARG A 68 -1.39 -19.28 11.90
CA ARG A 68 -0.39 -20.25 12.34
C ARG A 68 -0.92 -21.06 13.52
N ILE A 69 -1.13 -22.34 13.31
CA ILE A 69 -1.46 -23.28 14.38
C ILE A 69 -0.17 -23.85 14.96
N SER A 70 0.07 -23.60 16.25
CA SER A 70 1.09 -24.31 17.03
C SER A 70 0.57 -25.68 17.45
N HIS A 71 1.44 -26.69 17.48
CA HIS A 71 1.09 -28.12 17.74
C HIS A 71 0.44 -28.43 19.09
N ASN A 72 0.32 -27.44 19.97
CA ASN A 72 -0.30 -27.59 21.28
C ASN A 72 -1.63 -26.82 21.29
N ILE A 73 -2.54 -27.13 20.36
CA ILE A 73 -3.93 -26.79 20.62
C ILE A 73 -4.31 -27.66 21.82
N GLY A 74 -4.55 -27.04 22.97
CA GLY A 74 -5.12 -27.74 24.13
C GLY A 74 -6.46 -28.39 23.76
N GLU A 75 -7.03 -29.16 24.68
CA GLU A 75 -8.34 -29.76 24.47
C GLU A 75 -9.36 -28.74 23.90
N PRO A 76 -10.21 -29.16 22.95
CA PRO A 76 -11.11 -28.27 22.24
C PRO A 76 -11.95 -27.48 23.25
N VAL A 77 -11.82 -26.16 23.20
CA VAL A 77 -12.65 -25.27 24.00
C VAL A 77 -14.09 -25.44 23.53
N LEU A 78 -15.03 -25.68 24.45
CA LEU A 78 -16.48 -25.78 24.20
C LEU A 78 -17.08 -24.41 23.83
N LYS A 79 -16.57 -23.79 22.78
CA LYS A 79 -17.01 -22.46 22.33
C LYS A 79 -17.46 -22.53 20.89
N SER A 80 -18.46 -21.72 20.56
CA SER A 80 -18.98 -21.60 19.21
C SER A 80 -19.10 -20.12 18.87
N TYR A 81 -18.77 -19.78 17.63
CA TYR A 81 -18.79 -18.43 17.06
C TYR A 81 -19.78 -18.37 15.90
N PRO A 82 -21.10 -18.43 16.19
CA PRO A 82 -22.14 -18.43 15.16
C PRO A 82 -22.25 -17.11 14.41
N GLN A 83 -21.61 -16.04 14.89
CA GLN A 83 -21.59 -14.75 14.21
C GLN A 83 -20.84 -14.80 12.88
N LEU A 84 -19.84 -15.69 12.76
CA LEU A 84 -18.95 -15.76 11.61
C LEU A 84 -19.61 -16.53 10.47
N ILE A 85 -19.82 -15.84 9.36
CA ILE A 85 -20.50 -16.37 8.15
C ILE A 85 -19.47 -16.73 7.07
N SER A 86 -18.36 -16.00 7.02
CA SER A 86 -17.33 -16.13 5.99
C SER A 86 -15.94 -16.23 6.61
N LEU A 87 -15.23 -17.31 6.31
CA LEU A 87 -13.86 -17.54 6.77
C LEU A 87 -12.95 -17.82 5.58
N SER A 88 -11.84 -17.10 5.47
CA SER A 88 -10.79 -17.37 4.48
C SER A 88 -9.47 -17.61 5.19
N LEU A 89 -8.91 -18.81 5.03
CA LEU A 89 -7.63 -19.21 5.59
C LEU A 89 -6.58 -19.18 4.48
N ASN A 90 -5.68 -18.20 4.52
CA ASN A 90 -4.65 -18.03 3.49
C ASN A 90 -3.32 -18.60 3.95
N ASP A 91 -2.68 -19.35 3.05
CA ASP A 91 -1.30 -19.86 3.08
C ASP A 91 -0.63 -19.92 4.46
N ALA A 92 -1.13 -20.79 5.33
CA ALA A 92 -0.36 -21.17 6.50
C ALA A 92 0.45 -22.41 6.15
N GLY A 93 1.73 -22.22 5.82
CA GLY A 93 2.69 -23.31 5.56
C GLY A 93 2.97 -24.22 6.78
N ILE A 94 1.97 -24.46 7.64
CA ILE A 94 2.09 -25.17 8.92
C ILE A 94 0.90 -26.13 9.16
N TRP A 95 -0.16 -26.15 8.34
CA TRP A 95 -1.24 -27.14 8.52
C TRP A 95 -0.69 -28.56 8.31
N LYS A 96 -0.53 -29.30 9.41
CA LYS A 96 0.04 -30.65 9.38
C LYS A 96 -1.01 -31.71 9.08
N SER A 97 -2.27 -31.46 9.39
CA SER A 97 -3.37 -32.40 9.16
C SER A 97 -4.71 -31.68 9.02
N LEU A 98 -5.72 -32.41 8.52
CA LEU A 98 -7.10 -31.90 8.51
C LEU A 98 -7.65 -31.73 9.94
N ASP A 99 -7.16 -32.50 10.92
CA ASP A 99 -7.64 -32.42 12.31
C ASP A 99 -7.37 -31.07 12.98
N GLU A 100 -6.21 -30.46 12.69
CA GLU A 100 -5.90 -29.09 13.14
C GLU A 100 -6.95 -28.10 12.58
N LEU A 101 -7.37 -28.30 11.34
CA LEU A 101 -8.39 -27.47 10.70
C LEU A 101 -9.81 -27.78 11.21
N LYS A 102 -10.14 -29.04 11.49
CA LYS A 102 -11.42 -29.42 12.12
C LYS A 102 -11.63 -28.68 13.42
N THR A 103 -10.58 -28.48 14.22
CA THR A 103 -10.67 -27.69 15.46
C THR A 103 -11.22 -26.29 15.17
N VAL A 104 -10.70 -25.59 14.15
CA VAL A 104 -11.19 -24.26 13.75
C VAL A 104 -12.64 -24.34 13.28
N LEU A 105 -12.95 -25.32 12.43
CA LEU A 105 -14.27 -25.46 11.81
C LEU A 105 -15.36 -25.80 12.84
N THR A 106 -15.03 -26.56 13.88
CA THR A 106 -15.97 -26.88 14.98
C THR A 106 -16.40 -25.63 15.75
N LEU A 107 -15.55 -24.60 15.79
CA LEU A 107 -15.85 -23.33 16.45
C LEU A 107 -16.76 -22.45 15.58
N THR A 108 -16.91 -22.71 14.28
CA THR A 108 -17.61 -21.83 13.34
C THR A 108 -18.70 -22.58 12.55
N PRO A 109 -19.71 -23.16 13.22
CA PRO A 109 -20.71 -24.00 12.54
C PRO A 109 -21.65 -23.23 11.61
N SER A 110 -21.71 -21.90 11.74
CA SER A 110 -22.58 -21.02 10.95
C SER A 110 -21.94 -20.50 9.65
N LEU A 111 -20.78 -21.02 9.25
CA LEU A 111 -20.14 -20.61 8.01
C LEU A 111 -21.00 -20.97 6.79
N GLU A 112 -21.27 -19.97 5.96
CA GLU A 112 -21.88 -20.11 4.64
C GLU A 112 -20.83 -20.08 3.53
N TYR A 113 -19.70 -19.42 3.77
CA TYR A 113 -18.55 -19.37 2.87
C TYR A 113 -17.27 -19.76 3.60
N PHE A 114 -16.54 -20.72 3.02
CA PHE A 114 -15.25 -21.14 3.54
C PHE A 114 -14.23 -21.20 2.40
N LYS A 115 -13.13 -20.48 2.57
CA LYS A 115 -11.98 -20.50 1.66
C LYS A 115 -10.74 -21.00 2.38
N VAL A 116 -9.99 -21.90 1.76
CA VAL A 116 -8.72 -22.38 2.31
C VAL A 116 -7.65 -22.53 1.23
N VAL A 117 -6.52 -21.86 1.42
CA VAL A 117 -5.36 -21.92 0.52
C VAL A 117 -4.19 -22.48 1.31
N VAL A 118 -3.65 -23.61 0.88
CA VAL A 118 -2.47 -24.24 1.49
C VAL A 118 -1.46 -24.59 0.40
N THR A 119 -0.32 -23.90 0.38
CA THR A 119 0.72 -24.10 -0.66
C THR A 119 1.64 -25.28 -0.36
N VAL A 120 1.71 -25.71 0.90
CA VAL A 120 2.50 -26.87 1.33
C VAL A 120 1.70 -27.67 2.36
N CYS A 121 0.98 -28.70 1.90
CA CYS A 121 0.17 -29.57 2.74
C CYS A 121 0.63 -31.03 2.73
N LYS A 122 0.20 -31.78 3.77
CA LYS A 122 0.31 -33.24 3.80
C LYS A 122 -0.84 -33.90 3.04
N ARG A 123 -0.62 -35.17 2.68
CA ARG A 123 -1.60 -36.03 1.97
C ARG A 123 -3.02 -36.01 2.56
N SER A 124 -3.18 -35.86 3.89
CA SER A 124 -4.50 -35.82 4.54
C SER A 124 -5.39 -34.66 4.07
N LEU A 125 -4.81 -33.51 3.69
CA LEU A 125 -5.62 -32.37 3.22
C LEU A 125 -6.19 -32.58 1.81
N PHE A 126 -5.70 -33.58 1.08
CA PHE A 126 -6.22 -33.92 -0.24
C PHE A 126 -7.40 -34.91 -0.19
N ASP A 127 -7.76 -35.46 0.98
CA ASP A 127 -8.81 -36.46 1.07
C ASP A 127 -10.21 -35.86 0.93
N GLY A 128 -10.78 -35.95 -0.27
CA GLY A 128 -12.13 -35.45 -0.57
C GLY A 128 -13.24 -36.09 0.27
N SER A 129 -13.07 -37.35 0.69
CA SER A 129 -14.04 -38.06 1.54
C SER A 129 -13.99 -37.52 2.98
N GLU A 130 -12.79 -37.22 3.48
CA GLU A 130 -12.62 -36.63 4.80
C GLU A 130 -13.16 -35.20 4.85
N TRP A 131 -12.96 -34.42 3.78
CA TRP A 131 -13.57 -33.11 3.60
C TRP A 131 -15.09 -33.17 3.56
N GLU A 132 -15.67 -34.08 2.76
CA GLU A 132 -17.12 -34.28 2.70
C GLU A 132 -17.71 -34.57 4.10
N ASN A 133 -17.11 -35.49 4.85
CA ASN A 133 -17.55 -35.82 6.21
C ASN A 133 -17.41 -34.62 7.15
N THR A 134 -16.30 -33.89 7.07
CA THR A 134 -16.04 -32.69 7.87
C THR A 134 -17.09 -31.62 7.60
N ILE A 135 -17.42 -31.36 6.33
CA ILE A 135 -18.40 -30.35 5.94
C ILE A 135 -19.81 -30.75 6.39
N LYS A 136 -20.21 -32.00 6.16
CA LYS A 136 -21.52 -32.51 6.62
C LYS A 136 -21.68 -32.43 8.14
N THR A 137 -20.61 -32.68 8.88
CA THR A 137 -20.64 -32.75 10.35
C THR A 137 -20.59 -31.37 10.99
N TYR A 138 -19.64 -30.53 10.57
CA TYR A 138 -19.31 -29.29 11.28
C TYR A 138 -19.82 -28.04 10.58
N LEU A 139 -20.11 -28.08 9.28
CA LEU A 139 -20.47 -26.91 8.47
C LEU A 139 -21.78 -27.13 7.70
N PRO A 140 -22.90 -27.42 8.39
CA PRO A 140 -24.17 -27.76 7.74
C PRO A 140 -24.72 -26.64 6.86
N HIS A 141 -24.36 -25.38 7.14
CA HIS A 141 -24.81 -24.18 6.42
C HIS A 141 -23.88 -23.77 5.25
N LEU A 142 -22.83 -24.54 4.98
CA LEU A 142 -21.83 -24.16 3.99
C LEU A 142 -22.39 -24.20 2.57
N ASN A 143 -22.56 -23.02 1.96
CA ASN A 143 -23.08 -22.86 0.61
C ASN A 143 -21.97 -22.85 -0.44
N LYS A 144 -20.79 -22.34 -0.06
CA LYS A 144 -19.65 -22.23 -0.96
C LYS A 144 -18.35 -22.63 -0.26
N PHE A 145 -17.67 -23.60 -0.85
CA PHE A 145 -16.35 -24.06 -0.42
C PHE A 145 -15.34 -23.82 -1.52
N GLU A 146 -14.33 -23.02 -1.20
CA GLU A 146 -13.27 -22.61 -2.11
C GLU A 146 -11.94 -23.12 -1.57
N PHE A 147 -11.17 -23.86 -2.35
CA PHE A 147 -9.90 -24.35 -1.88
C PHE A 147 -8.81 -24.45 -2.94
N PHE A 148 -7.57 -24.36 -2.47
CA PHE A 148 -6.35 -24.65 -3.22
C PHE A 148 -5.38 -25.39 -2.29
N PHE A 149 -5.06 -26.63 -2.61
CA PHE A 149 -4.11 -27.47 -1.89
C PHE A 149 -2.95 -27.80 -2.82
N SER A 150 -1.74 -27.48 -2.39
CA SER A 150 -0.51 -27.90 -3.04
C SER A 150 0.39 -28.59 -2.03
N GLY A 151 1.02 -29.68 -2.43
CA GLY A 151 1.82 -30.50 -1.53
C GLY A 151 2.81 -31.35 -2.29
N TYR A 152 3.97 -31.56 -1.68
CA TYR A 152 4.98 -32.45 -2.23
C TYR A 152 4.57 -33.90 -2.01
N ASP A 153 4.77 -34.72 -3.02
CA ASP A 153 4.74 -36.16 -2.95
C ASP A 153 6.02 -36.63 -2.27
N VAL A 154 6.03 -36.52 -0.93
CA VAL A 154 7.21 -36.82 -0.11
C VAL A 154 7.39 -38.34 -0.05
N GLY A 155 8.15 -38.88 -1.00
CA GLY A 155 9.30 -39.73 -0.69
C GLY A 155 9.10 -41.23 -0.43
N ASP A 156 7.89 -41.76 -0.31
CA ASP A 156 7.69 -43.22 -0.40
C ASP A 156 7.12 -43.54 -1.77
N TYR A 157 7.90 -44.30 -2.56
CA TYR A 157 7.76 -44.71 -3.98
C TYR A 157 6.38 -45.17 -4.51
N ASN A 158 5.33 -45.08 -3.71
CA ASN A 158 3.96 -45.25 -4.14
C ASN A 158 3.45 -43.92 -4.71
N TYR A 159 3.63 -43.78 -6.02
CA TYR A 159 2.93 -42.80 -6.86
C TYR A 159 1.49 -42.65 -6.36
N VAL A 160 1.11 -41.46 -5.88
CA VAL A 160 -0.28 -41.22 -5.51
C VAL A 160 -1.11 -41.46 -6.76
N ASP A 161 -1.96 -42.49 -6.75
CA ASP A 161 -2.88 -42.74 -7.85
C ASP A 161 -3.83 -41.54 -7.94
N HIS A 162 -3.57 -40.68 -8.92
CA HIS A 162 -4.34 -39.48 -9.19
C HIS A 162 -5.82 -39.79 -9.41
N SER A 163 -6.12 -40.96 -10.00
CA SER A 163 -7.49 -41.45 -10.19
C SER A 163 -8.16 -41.75 -8.85
N LEU A 164 -7.42 -42.38 -7.92
CA LEU A 164 -7.91 -42.64 -6.57
C LEU A 164 -8.10 -41.34 -5.76
N LEU A 165 -7.24 -40.35 -5.97
CA LEU A 165 -7.40 -39.03 -5.35
C LEU A 165 -8.67 -38.33 -5.84
N MET A 166 -8.88 -38.31 -7.17
CA MET A 166 -10.04 -37.67 -7.77
C MET A 166 -11.35 -38.38 -7.52
N SER A 167 -11.36 -39.71 -7.41
CA SER A 167 -12.59 -40.45 -7.11
C SER A 167 -13.22 -40.05 -5.77
N ARG A 168 -12.43 -39.54 -4.81
CA ARG A 168 -12.92 -39.00 -3.52
C ARG A 168 -13.63 -37.66 -3.62
N TYR A 169 -13.44 -36.92 -4.73
CA TYR A 169 -14.16 -35.69 -5.05
C TYR A 169 -15.29 -35.90 -6.06
N GLN A 170 -15.58 -37.14 -6.43
CA GLN A 170 -16.60 -37.50 -7.42
C GLN A 170 -17.84 -38.14 -6.80
N THR A 171 -18.04 -37.99 -5.48
CA THR A 171 -19.25 -38.45 -4.81
C THR A 171 -20.45 -37.56 -5.20
N PRO A 172 -21.70 -38.05 -5.04
CA PRO A 172 -22.90 -37.24 -5.26
C PRO A 172 -22.94 -35.93 -4.44
N PHE A 173 -22.27 -35.91 -3.28
CA PHE A 173 -22.14 -34.70 -2.48
C PHE A 173 -21.44 -33.58 -3.25
N TRP A 174 -20.30 -33.86 -3.88
CA TRP A 174 -19.53 -32.86 -4.63
C TRP A 174 -20.22 -32.47 -5.93
N ILE A 175 -20.69 -33.46 -6.71
CA ILE A 175 -21.19 -33.26 -8.08
C ILE A 175 -22.63 -32.75 -8.08
N GLU A 176 -23.54 -33.40 -7.35
CA GLU A 176 -24.98 -33.17 -7.47
C GLU A 176 -25.50 -32.21 -6.42
N MET A 177 -25.13 -32.44 -5.15
CA MET A 177 -25.65 -31.68 -4.01
C MET A 177 -25.01 -30.29 -3.92
N LYS A 178 -23.67 -30.22 -3.94
CA LYS A 178 -22.93 -28.97 -3.78
C LYS A 178 -22.54 -28.34 -5.12
N ARG A 179 -22.39 -29.15 -6.18
CA ARG A 179 -21.91 -28.72 -7.49
C ARG A 179 -20.59 -27.97 -7.41
N TRP A 180 -19.73 -28.38 -6.48
CA TRP A 180 -18.39 -27.83 -6.33
C TRP A 180 -17.45 -28.66 -7.19
N ASN A 181 -17.14 -28.12 -8.35
CA ASN A 181 -16.25 -28.76 -9.32
C ASN A 181 -14.81 -28.70 -8.80
N VAL A 182 -14.19 -29.87 -8.65
CA VAL A 182 -12.81 -30.03 -8.18
C VAL A 182 -11.92 -30.49 -9.31
N VAL A 183 -10.77 -29.84 -9.44
CA VAL A 183 -9.73 -30.16 -10.42
C VAL A 183 -8.48 -30.57 -9.68
N SER A 184 -7.75 -31.54 -10.23
CA SER A 184 -6.42 -31.90 -9.75
C SER A 184 -5.43 -31.89 -10.89
N THR A 185 -4.26 -31.33 -10.64
CA THR A 185 -3.11 -31.38 -11.54
C THR A 185 -1.92 -31.98 -10.79
N HIS A 186 -1.12 -32.77 -11.51
CA HIS A 186 0.08 -33.38 -10.95
C HIS A 186 1.27 -32.88 -11.77
N ASP A 187 2.24 -32.26 -11.08
CA ASP A 187 3.55 -31.93 -11.64
C ASP A 187 4.54 -33.04 -11.25
N PRO A 188 4.86 -33.98 -12.18
CA PRO A 188 5.72 -35.11 -11.88
C PRO A 188 7.16 -34.71 -11.57
N LYS A 189 7.58 -33.50 -11.96
CA LYS A 189 8.97 -33.03 -11.84
C LYS A 189 9.22 -32.35 -10.50
N MET A 190 8.24 -31.59 -10.04
CA MET A 190 8.26 -31.03 -8.68
C MET A 190 7.80 -32.04 -7.64
N HIS A 191 7.35 -33.23 -8.08
CA HIS A 191 6.63 -34.18 -7.24
C HIS A 191 5.53 -33.43 -6.49
N THR A 192 4.73 -32.62 -7.19
CA THR A 192 3.74 -31.74 -6.55
C THR A 192 2.37 -32.09 -7.07
N ILE A 193 1.44 -32.32 -6.16
CA ILE A 193 0.03 -32.50 -6.48
C ILE A 193 -0.68 -31.20 -6.10
N ILE A 194 -1.54 -30.72 -6.98
CA ILE A 194 -2.36 -29.54 -6.78
C ILE A 194 -3.82 -29.97 -6.91
N VAL A 195 -4.65 -29.68 -5.91
CA VAL A 195 -6.11 -29.92 -5.98
C VAL A 195 -6.82 -28.63 -5.59
N TYR A 196 -7.81 -28.23 -6.39
CA TYR A 196 -8.51 -26.96 -6.18
C TYR A 196 -9.96 -27.01 -6.66
N SER A 197 -10.81 -26.17 -6.08
CA SER A 197 -12.18 -25.94 -6.56
C SER A 197 -12.21 -24.90 -7.68
N THR A 198 -13.21 -24.94 -8.55
CA THR A 198 -13.41 -23.94 -9.61
C THR A 198 -14.56 -22.97 -9.26
N PRO A 199 -14.43 -21.64 -9.55
CA PRO A 199 -13.24 -21.01 -10.10
C PRO A 199 -12.06 -21.07 -9.12
N MET A 200 -10.85 -21.14 -9.68
CA MET A 200 -9.62 -21.26 -8.90
C MET A 200 -9.52 -20.08 -7.93
N CYS A 201 -9.42 -20.37 -6.65
CA CYS A 201 -9.61 -19.35 -5.60
C CYS A 201 -8.37 -18.47 -5.39
N LEU A 202 -7.37 -18.60 -6.27
CA LEU A 202 -6.16 -17.80 -6.27
C LEU A 202 -6.35 -16.62 -7.23
N THR A 203 -6.30 -15.40 -6.69
CA THR A 203 -6.22 -14.16 -7.46
C THR A 203 -4.84 -13.96 -8.08
N SER A 204 -3.85 -14.71 -7.58
CA SER A 204 -2.49 -14.74 -8.09
C SER A 204 -1.91 -16.14 -7.99
N PHE A 205 -1.28 -16.62 -9.05
CA PHE A 205 -0.56 -17.90 -9.05
C PHE A 205 0.91 -17.66 -9.31
N THR A 206 1.76 -18.25 -8.47
CA THR A 206 3.21 -18.27 -8.67
C THR A 206 3.65 -19.60 -9.26
N CYS A 207 3.96 -19.63 -10.55
CA CYS A 207 4.61 -20.74 -11.22
C CYS A 207 6.11 -20.72 -10.94
N LEU A 208 6.67 -21.80 -10.38
CA LEU A 208 8.11 -21.98 -10.27
C LEU A 208 8.61 -22.86 -11.43
N ILE A 209 9.35 -22.28 -12.37
CA ILE A 209 10.01 -23.02 -13.45
C ILE A 209 11.43 -23.36 -12.98
N LYS A 210 11.68 -24.63 -12.60
CA LYS A 210 13.02 -25.12 -12.22
C LYS A 210 13.66 -25.92 -13.34
N TYR A 211 14.90 -25.59 -13.70
CA TYR A 211 15.64 -26.29 -14.75
C TYR A 211 16.52 -27.43 -14.20
N ARG A 212 16.51 -28.58 -14.89
CA ARG A 212 17.02 -29.89 -14.42
C ARG A 212 18.52 -29.99 -14.19
N LYS A 213 19.32 -28.95 -14.49
CA LYS A 213 20.79 -29.04 -14.40
C LYS A 213 21.46 -28.15 -13.35
N GLN A 214 20.85 -27.07 -12.85
CA GLN A 214 21.42 -26.20 -11.82
C GLN A 214 20.32 -25.51 -11.00
N ARG A 215 20.60 -25.12 -9.75
CA ARG A 215 19.67 -24.61 -8.71
C ARG A 215 18.93 -23.29 -9.01
N ALA A 216 18.86 -22.84 -10.26
CA ALA A 216 18.09 -21.64 -10.61
C ALA A 216 16.60 -21.98 -10.83
N GLY A 217 15.75 -21.19 -10.18
CA GLY A 217 14.30 -21.22 -10.37
C GLY A 217 13.82 -19.85 -10.83
N VAL A 218 13.01 -19.82 -11.89
CA VAL A 218 12.26 -18.61 -12.27
C VAL A 218 10.90 -18.70 -11.57
N SER A 219 10.46 -17.61 -10.95
CA SER A 219 9.15 -17.51 -10.34
C SER A 219 8.30 -16.53 -11.14
N LEU A 220 7.27 -17.03 -11.80
CA LEU A 220 6.30 -16.29 -12.59
C LEU A 220 5.06 -16.10 -11.73
N THR A 221 4.74 -14.87 -11.32
CA THR A 221 3.48 -14.58 -10.62
C THR A 221 2.54 -13.86 -11.58
N ILE A 222 1.41 -14.51 -11.89
CA ILE A 222 0.34 -13.94 -12.71
C ILE A 222 -0.73 -13.43 -11.75
N THR A 223 -1.08 -12.15 -11.83
CA THR A 223 -2.20 -11.52 -11.11
C THR A 223 -3.35 -11.29 -12.08
N ASN A 224 -4.59 -11.30 -11.57
CA ASN A 224 -5.78 -10.85 -12.30
C ASN A 224 -6.24 -11.83 -13.42
N PHE A 225 -6.79 -12.98 -13.03
CA PHE A 225 -7.54 -13.84 -13.94
C PHE A 225 -8.95 -13.29 -14.11
N ASP A 226 -9.32 -12.89 -15.33
CA ASP A 226 -10.72 -12.67 -15.66
C ASP A 226 -11.49 -14.00 -15.52
N THR A 227 -12.68 -13.96 -14.94
CA THR A 227 -13.39 -15.09 -14.30
C THR A 227 -13.84 -16.23 -15.22
N ASP A 228 -13.53 -16.21 -16.52
CA ASP A 228 -13.96 -17.20 -17.51
C ASP A 228 -13.05 -18.44 -17.58
N LEU A 229 -12.83 -19.08 -16.43
CA LEU A 229 -12.12 -20.37 -16.29
C LEU A 229 -12.93 -21.57 -16.82
N HIS A 230 -14.17 -21.37 -17.32
CA HIS A 230 -14.98 -22.46 -17.89
C HIS A 230 -14.35 -23.10 -19.14
N LEU A 231 -13.41 -22.42 -19.83
CA LEU A 231 -12.72 -22.96 -21.00
C LEU A 231 -11.44 -23.74 -20.67
N LEU A 232 -10.94 -23.67 -19.42
CA LEU A 232 -9.76 -24.41 -18.97
C LEU A 232 -10.11 -25.70 -18.22
N SER A 233 -11.40 -26.03 -18.05
CA SER A 233 -11.84 -27.25 -17.35
C SER A 233 -11.46 -28.55 -18.06
N ASN A 234 -10.86 -28.49 -19.26
CA ASN A 234 -10.33 -29.63 -20.01
C ASN A 234 -8.81 -29.61 -20.23
N THR A 235 -8.09 -28.62 -19.69
CA THR A 235 -6.63 -28.53 -19.82
C THR A 235 -5.99 -28.48 -18.44
N SER A 236 -5.36 -29.61 -18.06
CA SER A 236 -4.53 -29.69 -16.87
C SER A 236 -3.41 -28.64 -16.91
N VAL A 237 -3.51 -27.61 -16.06
CA VAL A 237 -2.42 -26.67 -15.83
C VAL A 237 -1.34 -27.43 -15.03
N THR A 238 -0.47 -28.07 -15.79
CA THR A 238 0.76 -28.69 -15.30
C THR A 238 1.81 -27.59 -15.31
N THR A 239 2.43 -27.26 -14.18
CA THR A 239 3.67 -26.46 -14.20
C THR A 239 4.75 -27.25 -14.91
N THR A 240 4.85 -27.10 -16.22
CA THR A 240 5.86 -27.77 -17.04
C THR A 240 7.15 -26.96 -17.00
N THR A 241 8.25 -27.60 -16.63
CA THR A 241 9.41 -27.44 -17.51
C THR A 241 9.06 -28.12 -18.83
N VAL A 242 9.24 -27.37 -19.90
CA VAL A 242 9.15 -27.86 -21.26
C VAL A 242 10.24 -28.88 -21.47
N GLN A 243 9.84 -30.15 -21.60
CA GLN A 243 10.67 -31.12 -22.29
C GLN A 243 10.45 -30.87 -23.78
N LYS A 244 11.54 -30.81 -24.53
CA LYS A 244 11.62 -30.61 -25.98
C LYS A 244 10.96 -31.75 -26.80
N ASP A 245 10.31 -32.70 -26.14
CA ASP A 245 9.61 -33.83 -26.73
C ASP A 245 8.11 -33.71 -26.46
N GLY A 246 7.36 -33.27 -27.47
CA GLY A 246 5.90 -33.16 -27.44
C GLY A 246 5.42 -31.73 -27.66
N SER A 247 4.70 -31.52 -28.75
CA SER A 247 4.12 -30.25 -29.19
C SER A 247 3.33 -29.53 -28.08
N LEU A 248 3.93 -28.51 -27.47
CA LEU A 248 3.20 -27.50 -26.70
C LEU A 248 2.62 -26.47 -27.69
N ASN A 249 1.40 -26.75 -28.15
CA ASN A 249 0.64 -25.92 -29.11
C ASN A 249 -0.54 -25.20 -28.44
N HIS A 250 -0.44 -24.85 -27.15
CA HIS A 250 -1.54 -24.21 -26.44
C HIS A 250 -1.11 -22.88 -25.85
N ASP A 251 -1.88 -21.84 -26.17
CA ASP A 251 -1.77 -20.48 -25.66
C ASP A 251 -2.40 -20.40 -24.26
N TRP A 252 -1.62 -20.69 -23.22
CA TRP A 252 -2.16 -20.90 -21.86
C TRP A 252 -2.66 -19.62 -21.19
N PHE A 253 -2.17 -18.45 -21.61
CA PHE A 253 -2.41 -17.18 -20.93
C PHE A 253 -2.60 -16.01 -21.91
N GLU A 254 -3.47 -16.20 -22.92
CA GLU A 254 -3.75 -15.15 -23.92
C GLU A 254 -4.26 -13.83 -23.32
N ASN A 255 -4.93 -13.85 -22.17
CA ASN A 255 -5.59 -12.67 -21.60
C ASN A 255 -4.80 -12.00 -20.47
N VAL A 256 -3.52 -12.35 -20.27
CA VAL A 256 -2.71 -11.72 -19.22
C VAL A 256 -2.33 -10.30 -19.59
N THR A 257 -2.74 -9.35 -18.76
CA THR A 257 -2.41 -7.93 -18.87
C THR A 257 -1.38 -7.47 -17.83
N GLU A 258 -1.25 -8.19 -16.73
CA GLU A 258 -0.32 -7.89 -15.62
C GLU A 258 0.61 -9.07 -15.37
N LEU A 259 1.91 -8.81 -15.28
CA LEU A 259 2.90 -9.87 -15.15
C LEU A 259 4.01 -9.52 -14.17
N THR A 260 4.29 -10.41 -13.22
CA THR A 260 5.51 -10.34 -12.39
C THR A 260 6.47 -11.48 -12.72
N LEU A 261 7.67 -11.14 -13.20
CA LEU A 261 8.76 -12.07 -13.52
C LEU A 261 9.89 -11.93 -12.50
N ASN A 262 10.14 -12.98 -11.72
CA ASN A 262 11.34 -13.09 -10.91
C ASN A 262 12.39 -13.91 -11.65
N ILE A 263 13.42 -13.20 -12.12
CA ILE A 263 14.48 -13.68 -12.98
C ILE A 263 15.71 -14.02 -12.11
N ASP A 264 15.92 -15.31 -11.84
CA ASP A 264 17.13 -15.83 -11.21
C ASP A 264 18.16 -16.22 -12.28
N GLY A 265 19.28 -15.51 -12.34
CA GLY A 265 20.09 -15.37 -13.55
C GLY A 265 20.77 -16.61 -14.16
N GLN A 266 20.52 -17.87 -13.78
CA GLN A 266 21.30 -18.99 -14.37
C GLN A 266 20.71 -19.65 -15.63
N ASN A 267 19.46 -19.40 -16.07
CA ASN A 267 18.90 -20.10 -17.27
C ASN A 267 17.82 -19.28 -18.03
N LEU A 268 18.15 -18.05 -18.43
CA LEU A 268 17.17 -17.16 -19.07
C LEU A 268 16.83 -17.44 -20.53
N PRO A 269 17.74 -17.86 -21.43
CA PRO A 269 17.41 -18.00 -22.85
C PRO A 269 16.16 -18.84 -23.11
N GLU A 270 16.04 -19.98 -22.40
CA GLU A 270 14.89 -20.88 -22.54
C GLU A 270 13.58 -20.27 -22.03
N LEU A 271 13.62 -19.41 -21.01
CA LEU A 271 12.41 -18.73 -20.52
C LEU A 271 11.84 -17.81 -21.60
N PHE A 272 12.69 -17.02 -22.27
CA PHE A 272 12.25 -16.07 -23.29
C PHE A 272 11.90 -16.73 -24.62
N ASP A 273 12.32 -17.98 -24.85
CA ASP A 273 11.83 -18.81 -25.95
C ASP A 273 10.42 -19.38 -25.68
N LEU A 274 10.08 -19.62 -24.41
CA LEU A 274 8.80 -20.15 -23.97
C LEU A 274 7.76 -19.08 -23.72
N PHE A 275 8.21 -17.90 -23.29
CA PHE A 275 7.36 -16.80 -22.89
C PHE A 275 6.37 -16.38 -24.00
N PRO A 276 6.80 -16.14 -25.26
CA PRO A 276 5.90 -15.74 -26.34
C PRO A 276 4.91 -16.85 -26.76
N LYS A 277 5.14 -18.10 -26.34
CA LYS A 277 4.23 -19.23 -26.59
C LYS A 277 3.16 -19.36 -25.51
N SER A 278 3.36 -18.72 -24.37
CA SER A 278 2.51 -18.90 -23.18
C SER A 278 1.73 -17.63 -22.86
N VAL A 279 2.34 -16.46 -23.05
CA VAL A 279 1.78 -15.14 -22.80
C VAL A 279 1.96 -14.31 -24.06
N ASP A 280 0.91 -13.64 -24.51
CA ASP A 280 1.02 -12.65 -25.59
C ASP A 280 1.62 -11.35 -25.00
N PRO A 281 2.91 -11.04 -25.27
CA PRO A 281 3.54 -9.84 -24.72
C PRO A 281 2.85 -8.56 -25.19
N THR A 282 2.14 -8.58 -26.32
CA THR A 282 1.50 -7.39 -26.87
C THR A 282 0.32 -6.95 -26.02
N ARG A 283 -0.28 -7.82 -25.20
CA ARG A 283 -1.40 -7.50 -24.31
C ARG A 283 -0.98 -7.03 -22.92
N LEU A 284 0.31 -7.11 -22.58
CA LEU A 284 0.81 -6.67 -21.29
C LEU A 284 0.68 -5.15 -21.16
N VAL A 285 -0.03 -4.73 -20.11
CA VAL A 285 -0.22 -3.34 -19.67
C VAL A 285 0.69 -3.03 -18.47
N GLU A 286 0.94 -4.02 -17.61
CA GLU A 286 1.84 -3.90 -16.46
C GLU A 286 2.85 -5.05 -16.41
N LEU A 287 4.12 -4.70 -16.17
CA LEU A 287 5.21 -5.65 -16.05
C LEU A 287 6.07 -5.32 -14.83
N SER A 288 6.27 -6.29 -13.94
CA SER A 288 7.17 -6.21 -12.80
C SER A 288 8.30 -7.21 -12.96
N LEU A 289 9.53 -6.74 -13.03
CA LEU A 289 10.74 -7.53 -13.21
C LEU A 289 11.53 -7.51 -11.90
N VAL A 290 11.69 -8.66 -11.25
CA VAL A 290 12.62 -8.83 -10.13
C VAL A 290 13.86 -9.54 -10.67
N VAL A 291 14.93 -8.79 -10.90
CA VAL A 291 16.12 -9.27 -11.59
C VAL A 291 17.23 -9.58 -10.59
N HIS A 292 17.65 -10.84 -10.56
CA HIS A 292 18.84 -11.28 -9.83
C HIS A 292 20.02 -11.39 -10.82
N CYS A 293 20.87 -10.38 -10.82
CA CYS A 293 22.04 -10.37 -11.71
C CYS A 293 23.18 -11.20 -11.08
N TYR A 294 23.60 -12.28 -11.76
CA TYR A 294 24.85 -13.01 -11.47
C TYR A 294 25.91 -12.66 -12.52
N PRO A 295 27.19 -12.53 -12.13
CA PRO A 295 28.27 -12.07 -13.01
C PRO A 295 28.39 -12.84 -14.33
N CYS A 296 28.16 -14.15 -14.30
CA CYS A 296 28.32 -15.02 -15.47
C CYS A 296 27.20 -14.91 -16.51
N SER A 297 26.10 -14.21 -16.21
CA SER A 297 24.89 -14.21 -17.05
C SER A 297 24.21 -12.84 -17.16
N VAL A 298 24.83 -11.78 -16.64
CA VAL A 298 24.23 -10.42 -16.65
C VAL A 298 23.89 -9.99 -18.08
N GLN A 299 24.80 -10.19 -19.03
CA GLN A 299 24.60 -9.72 -20.41
C GLN A 299 23.47 -10.46 -21.14
N SER A 300 23.35 -11.78 -20.97
CA SER A 300 22.25 -12.55 -21.56
C SER A 300 20.92 -12.19 -20.90
N THR A 301 20.92 -11.99 -19.58
CA THR A 301 19.74 -11.51 -18.83
C THR A 301 19.23 -10.19 -19.37
N ILE A 302 20.11 -9.22 -19.53
CA ILE A 302 19.78 -7.90 -20.07
C ILE A 302 19.26 -8.01 -21.50
N THR A 303 19.96 -8.74 -22.36
CA THR A 303 19.56 -8.92 -23.77
C THR A 303 18.14 -9.47 -23.87
N ASN A 304 17.81 -10.43 -23.02
CA ASN A 304 16.49 -11.02 -23.01
C ASN A 304 15.41 -10.08 -22.46
N ILE A 305 15.71 -9.34 -21.39
CA ILE A 305 14.80 -8.30 -20.86
C ILE A 305 14.51 -7.26 -21.95
N ILE A 306 15.54 -6.80 -22.68
CA ILE A 306 15.38 -5.88 -23.81
C ILE A 306 14.46 -6.49 -24.87
N THR A 307 14.71 -7.74 -25.26
CA THR A 307 13.89 -8.44 -26.26
C THR A 307 12.42 -8.56 -25.83
N LEU A 308 12.15 -8.74 -24.53
CA LEU A 308 10.80 -8.75 -23.99
C LEU A 308 10.16 -7.36 -24.07
N LEU A 309 10.86 -6.32 -23.59
CA LEU A 309 10.36 -4.95 -23.61
C LEU A 309 10.05 -4.45 -25.03
N GLU A 310 10.84 -4.84 -26.02
CA GLU A 310 10.58 -4.53 -27.44
C GLU A 310 9.28 -5.16 -27.98
N ARG A 311 8.81 -6.25 -27.36
CA ARG A 311 7.58 -6.96 -27.76
C ARG A 311 6.34 -6.48 -27.00
N THR A 312 6.50 -5.76 -25.89
CA THR A 312 5.39 -5.29 -25.05
C THR A 312 4.91 -3.90 -25.45
N ARG A 313 4.19 -3.83 -26.59
CA ARG A 313 3.76 -2.55 -27.20
C ARG A 313 2.70 -1.77 -26.43
N ASN A 314 1.90 -2.45 -25.60
CA ASN A 314 0.84 -1.83 -24.79
C ASN A 314 1.27 -1.61 -23.32
N LEU A 315 2.55 -1.76 -23.01
CA LEU A 315 3.05 -1.65 -21.64
C LEU A 315 3.02 -0.19 -21.17
N HIS A 316 2.18 0.13 -20.18
CA HIS A 316 2.09 1.48 -19.61
C HIS A 316 2.81 1.58 -18.25
N SER A 317 2.82 0.49 -17.48
CA SER A 317 3.45 0.42 -16.15
C SER A 317 4.57 -0.60 -16.13
N LEU A 318 5.76 -0.17 -15.69
CA LEU A 318 6.93 -1.03 -15.57
C LEU A 318 7.56 -0.87 -14.20
N SER A 319 7.74 -1.97 -13.48
CA SER A 319 8.50 -2.04 -12.25
C SER A 319 9.76 -2.88 -12.46
N ILE A 320 10.93 -2.36 -12.12
CA ILE A 320 12.19 -3.10 -12.20
C ILE A 320 12.90 -3.04 -10.85
N TYR A 321 13.06 -4.21 -10.23
CA TYR A 321 13.73 -4.40 -8.96
C TYR A 321 15.02 -5.18 -9.19
N TYR A 322 16.12 -4.70 -8.62
CA TYR A 322 17.43 -5.34 -8.79
C TYR A 322 17.89 -5.90 -7.46
N ARG A 323 17.92 -7.24 -7.35
CA ARG A 323 18.54 -7.84 -6.17
C ARG A 323 20.05 -7.79 -6.33
N ARG A 324 20.66 -6.74 -5.78
CA ARG A 324 22.10 -6.50 -5.87
C ARG A 324 22.90 -7.71 -5.38
N SER A 325 23.59 -8.37 -6.31
CA SER A 325 24.79 -9.13 -5.96
C SER A 325 25.94 -8.15 -5.85
N ARG A 326 26.89 -8.37 -4.93
CA ARG A 326 28.07 -7.49 -4.74
C ARG A 326 28.95 -7.34 -6.00
N ILE A 327 28.66 -8.09 -7.06
CA ILE A 327 29.55 -8.30 -8.19
C ILE A 327 28.96 -7.71 -9.49
N CYS A 328 27.71 -7.24 -9.49
CA CYS A 328 27.13 -6.68 -10.70
C CYS A 328 27.55 -5.22 -10.93
N SER A 329 28.26 -5.06 -12.03
CA SER A 329 28.22 -3.93 -12.96
C SER A 329 27.10 -2.90 -12.80
N MET A 330 27.33 -1.70 -12.26
CA MET A 330 26.34 -0.62 -12.44
C MET A 330 26.16 -0.22 -13.91
N THR A 331 27.21 -0.41 -14.71
CA THR A 331 27.18 -0.24 -16.16
C THR A 331 26.18 -1.17 -16.87
N ASP A 332 25.83 -2.30 -16.26
CA ASP A 332 24.95 -3.28 -16.88
C ASP A 332 23.47 -2.92 -16.69
N VAL A 333 23.08 -2.39 -15.53
CA VAL A 333 21.71 -1.89 -15.29
C VAL A 333 21.36 -0.74 -16.22
N ARG A 334 22.30 0.19 -16.44
CA ARG A 334 22.14 1.33 -17.37
C ARG A 334 21.75 0.91 -18.78
N LYS A 335 22.19 -0.28 -19.24
CA LYS A 335 21.77 -0.79 -20.55
C LYS A 335 20.26 -0.97 -20.62
N ILE A 336 19.60 -1.44 -19.55
CA ILE A 336 18.14 -1.63 -19.56
C ILE A 336 17.43 -0.28 -19.73
N TYR A 337 17.91 0.79 -19.07
CA TYR A 337 17.35 2.13 -19.19
C TYR A 337 17.41 2.69 -20.62
N LEU A 338 18.48 2.40 -21.38
CA LEU A 338 18.61 2.80 -22.79
C LEU A 338 17.56 2.17 -23.71
N PHE A 339 17.01 1.02 -23.33
CA PHE A 339 16.05 0.26 -24.14
C PHE A 339 14.64 0.27 -23.55
N LEU A 340 14.35 1.17 -22.61
CA LEU A 340 12.99 1.31 -22.12
C LEU A 340 12.07 1.77 -23.27
N PRO A 341 10.86 1.19 -23.40
CA PRO A 341 9.89 1.66 -24.38
C PRO A 341 9.48 3.10 -24.09
N GLU A 342 9.43 3.96 -25.11
CA GLU A 342 9.17 5.41 -24.91
C GLU A 342 7.80 5.69 -24.31
N HIS A 343 6.82 4.80 -24.54
CA HIS A 343 5.42 4.92 -24.15
C HIS A 343 5.12 4.54 -22.69
N ILE A 344 6.14 4.25 -21.87
CA ILE A 344 5.94 3.99 -20.44
C ILE A 344 5.47 5.27 -19.73
N GLU A 345 4.36 5.16 -19.01
CA GLU A 345 3.76 6.25 -18.23
C GLU A 345 4.11 6.16 -16.73
N TYR A 346 4.27 4.95 -16.22
CA TYR A 346 4.54 4.67 -14.81
C TYR A 346 5.79 3.80 -14.69
N LEU A 347 6.85 4.32 -14.06
CA LEU A 347 8.08 3.55 -13.84
C LEU A 347 8.39 3.45 -12.35
N THR A 348 8.59 2.23 -11.86
CA THR A 348 9.19 1.98 -10.55
C THR A 348 10.57 1.37 -10.76
N SER A 349 11.63 1.99 -10.26
CA SER A 349 12.98 1.42 -10.39
C SER A 349 13.90 1.77 -9.23
N GLU A 350 14.91 0.93 -9.02
CA GLU A 350 16.06 1.27 -8.17
C GLU A 350 17.03 2.17 -8.96
N VAL A 351 16.88 3.48 -8.83
CA VAL A 351 17.82 4.44 -9.44
C VAL A 351 18.89 4.82 -8.45
N MET A 352 20.12 4.91 -8.94
CA MET A 352 21.30 4.94 -8.07
C MET A 352 22.00 6.27 -8.05
N ASN A 353 21.90 7.04 -9.13
CA ASN A 353 22.50 8.37 -9.25
C ASN A 353 21.71 9.23 -10.23
N VAL A 354 22.16 10.47 -10.38
CA VAL A 354 21.56 11.46 -11.27
C VAL A 354 21.71 11.07 -12.75
N ASP A 355 22.84 10.53 -13.18
CA ASP A 355 23.01 10.15 -14.60
C ASP A 355 21.95 9.13 -15.06
N ASP A 356 21.59 8.20 -14.18
CA ASP A 356 20.53 7.23 -14.46
C ASP A 356 19.17 7.92 -14.66
N LEU A 357 18.90 9.03 -13.95
CA LEU A 357 17.70 9.86 -14.17
C LEU A 357 17.73 10.51 -15.53
N GLU A 358 18.85 11.14 -15.89
CA GLU A 358 19.03 11.80 -17.17
C GLU A 358 18.70 10.83 -18.31
N MET A 359 19.24 9.61 -18.24
CA MET A 359 18.94 8.55 -19.21
C MET A 359 17.46 8.17 -19.26
N ILE A 360 16.77 8.11 -18.11
CA ILE A 360 15.35 7.79 -18.03
C ILE A 360 14.49 8.91 -18.64
N PHE A 361 14.78 10.17 -18.29
CA PHE A 361 14.02 11.33 -18.78
C PHE A 361 14.27 11.60 -20.26
N ASP A 362 15.49 11.37 -20.76
CA ASP A 362 15.80 11.46 -22.19
C ASP A 362 15.01 10.43 -23.01
N ARG A 363 14.73 9.26 -22.42
CA ARG A 363 14.07 8.14 -23.10
C ARG A 363 12.55 8.18 -22.98
N LEU A 364 12.02 8.42 -21.78
CA LEU A 364 10.59 8.25 -21.45
C LEU A 364 9.82 9.58 -21.56
N LYS A 365 9.48 9.97 -22.79
CA LYS A 365 8.79 11.24 -23.06
C LYS A 365 7.36 11.31 -22.53
N TYR A 366 6.74 10.17 -22.26
CA TYR A 366 5.36 10.07 -21.78
C TYR A 366 5.27 9.75 -20.27
N LEU A 367 6.40 9.78 -19.57
CA LEU A 367 6.45 9.48 -18.15
C LEU A 367 5.57 10.46 -17.37
N SER A 368 4.58 9.91 -16.66
CA SER A 368 3.62 10.67 -15.84
C SER A 368 3.95 10.54 -14.35
N SER A 369 4.49 9.40 -13.94
CA SER A 369 5.01 9.24 -12.58
C SER A 369 6.19 8.28 -12.53
N PHE A 370 7.03 8.50 -11.53
CA PHE A 370 8.18 7.67 -11.25
C PHE A 370 8.26 7.36 -9.76
N THR A 371 8.51 6.10 -9.40
CA THR A 371 8.79 5.69 -8.01
C THR A 371 10.21 5.15 -7.89
N PHE A 372 11.02 5.85 -7.10
CA PHE A 372 12.36 5.41 -6.72
C PHE A 372 12.30 4.50 -5.52
N VAL A 373 12.97 3.37 -5.58
CA VAL A 373 13.16 2.47 -4.43
C VAL A 373 14.65 2.44 -4.09
N SER A 374 15.00 2.81 -2.86
CA SER A 374 16.39 2.80 -2.41
C SER A 374 16.72 1.48 -1.71
N SER A 375 17.69 0.74 -2.24
CA SER A 375 18.27 -0.42 -1.57
C SER A 375 19.45 -0.08 -0.65
N ILE A 376 19.74 1.21 -0.40
CA ILE A 376 20.88 1.68 0.39
C ILE A 376 20.43 2.11 1.79
N HIS A 377 21.28 1.87 2.81
CA HIS A 377 21.02 2.17 4.23
C HIS A 377 20.90 3.65 4.63
N SER A 378 20.69 4.58 3.68
CA SER A 378 20.47 6.00 3.95
C SER A 378 19.83 6.68 2.72
N PRO A 379 18.54 6.41 2.44
CA PRO A 379 17.87 6.91 1.23
C PRO A 379 17.85 8.43 1.13
N ASP A 380 17.82 9.14 2.26
CA ASP A 380 17.62 10.58 2.34
C ASP A 380 18.62 11.40 1.50
N SER A 381 19.90 11.02 1.48
CA SER A 381 20.91 11.78 0.72
C SER A 381 20.72 11.67 -0.78
N ILE A 382 20.35 10.47 -1.26
CA ILE A 382 20.10 10.23 -2.68
C ILE A 382 18.79 10.88 -3.10
N PHE A 383 17.72 10.72 -2.31
CA PHE A 383 16.43 11.35 -2.62
C PHE A 383 16.53 12.86 -2.64
N THR A 384 17.30 13.47 -1.73
CA THR A 384 17.54 14.92 -1.77
C THR A 384 18.24 15.32 -3.08
N MET A 385 19.29 14.60 -3.48
CA MET A 385 20.01 14.85 -4.73
C MET A 385 19.11 14.69 -5.97
N ILE A 386 18.26 13.66 -6.00
CA ILE A 386 17.28 13.43 -7.08
C ILE A 386 16.27 14.59 -7.14
N VAL A 387 15.71 14.99 -6.00
CA VAL A 387 14.73 16.09 -5.93
C VAL A 387 15.35 17.43 -6.33
N ASP A 388 16.60 17.69 -5.97
CA ASP A 388 17.31 18.90 -6.37
C ASP A 388 17.58 18.91 -7.89
N TRP A 389 18.03 17.78 -8.46
CA TRP A 389 18.18 17.67 -9.92
C TRP A 389 16.83 17.85 -10.66
N LEU A 390 15.74 17.28 -10.15
CA LEU A 390 14.40 17.48 -10.73
C LEU A 390 13.99 18.95 -10.68
N ARG A 391 14.30 19.67 -9.60
CA ARG A 391 14.03 21.12 -9.48
C ARG A 391 14.75 21.94 -10.54
N ASP A 392 15.95 21.54 -10.91
CA ASP A 392 16.77 22.27 -11.88
C ASP A 392 16.42 21.91 -13.34
N ASN A 393 15.85 20.73 -13.60
CA ASN A 393 15.67 20.19 -14.95
C ASN A 393 14.20 19.93 -15.37
N VAL A 394 13.27 19.88 -14.42
CA VAL A 394 11.86 19.55 -14.67
C VAL A 394 10.98 20.68 -14.19
N ASN A 395 10.30 21.35 -15.12
CA ASN A 395 9.54 22.57 -14.85
C ASN A 395 8.31 22.36 -13.94
N ASP A 396 7.79 21.13 -13.83
CA ASP A 396 6.55 20.85 -13.10
C ASP A 396 6.53 19.42 -12.55
N PHE A 397 6.75 19.28 -11.25
CA PHE A 397 6.62 18.01 -10.55
C PHE A 397 6.23 18.18 -9.09
N THR A 398 5.59 17.15 -8.55
CA THR A 398 5.39 16.98 -7.10
C THR A 398 6.07 15.70 -6.64
N HIS A 399 6.44 15.64 -5.36
CA HIS A 399 7.08 14.45 -4.82
C HIS A 399 6.66 14.15 -3.38
N HIS A 400 6.78 12.89 -3.00
CA HIS A 400 6.56 12.40 -1.65
C HIS A 400 7.63 11.37 -1.28
N ILE A 401 8.23 11.53 -0.11
CA ILE A 401 9.20 10.56 0.44
C ILE A 401 8.51 9.77 1.55
N ASN A 402 8.55 8.45 1.43
CA ASN A 402 8.06 7.52 2.45
C ASN A 402 9.08 6.39 2.66
N GLY A 403 9.89 6.52 3.72
CA GLY A 403 10.90 5.51 4.07
C GLY A 403 11.95 5.32 2.97
N ASP A 404 11.95 4.15 2.36
CA ASP A 404 12.85 3.75 1.28
C ASP A 404 12.33 4.09 -0.12
N ARG A 405 11.25 4.87 -0.22
CA ARG A 405 10.62 5.25 -1.49
C ARG A 405 10.51 6.75 -1.69
N LEU A 406 10.80 7.21 -2.90
CA LEU A 406 10.52 8.56 -3.38
C LEU A 406 9.55 8.45 -4.57
N TYR A 407 8.34 8.94 -4.38
CA TYR A 407 7.31 9.04 -5.39
C TYR A 407 7.38 10.42 -6.06
N VAL A 408 7.35 10.46 -7.39
CA VAL A 408 7.41 11.67 -8.21
C VAL A 408 6.27 11.65 -9.22
N TRP A 409 5.53 12.74 -9.34
CA TRP A 409 4.48 12.93 -10.34
C TRP A 409 4.83 14.13 -11.22
N LEU A 410 4.81 13.94 -12.53
CA LEU A 410 5.22 14.92 -13.54
C LEU A 410 3.99 15.60 -14.16
N GLY A 411 4.11 16.88 -14.52
CA GLY A 411 3.04 17.62 -15.20
C GLY A 411 1.78 17.86 -14.36
N VAL A 412 1.92 17.82 -13.02
CA VAL A 412 0.85 18.23 -12.12
C VAL A 412 0.84 19.76 -12.09
N ALA A 413 0.15 20.36 -13.07
CA ALA A 413 0.03 21.80 -13.23
C ALA A 413 0.00 22.52 -11.88
N GLU A 414 1.13 23.13 -11.50
CA GLU A 414 1.14 24.07 -10.41
C GLU A 414 0.06 25.11 -10.69
N CYS A 415 -0.89 25.27 -9.77
CA CYS A 415 -1.79 26.41 -9.73
C CYS A 415 -0.99 27.68 -9.44
N ASN A 416 -0.18 28.14 -10.39
CA ASN A 416 0.67 29.30 -10.22
C ASN A 416 -0.14 30.59 -10.42
N ASN A 417 -0.30 31.29 -9.29
CA ASN A 417 -0.62 32.70 -9.20
C ASN A 417 0.63 33.50 -9.58
N ASN A 418 0.76 33.96 -10.82
CA ASN A 418 1.14 35.34 -11.16
C ASN A 418 1.48 35.51 -12.65
N THR A 419 1.10 36.70 -13.13
CA THR A 419 1.42 37.33 -14.42
C THR A 419 0.83 36.69 -15.68
N MET A 420 -0.47 36.90 -15.85
CA MET A 420 -1.03 37.16 -17.18
C MET A 420 -1.52 38.61 -17.20
N GLN A 421 -0.88 39.46 -18.01
CA GLN A 421 -1.39 40.79 -18.32
C GLN A 421 -2.76 40.63 -18.99
N VAL A 422 -3.79 41.09 -18.29
CA VAL A 422 -5.18 41.05 -18.72
C VAL A 422 -5.37 42.07 -19.84
N SER A 423 -5.52 41.59 -21.07
CA SER A 423 -6.36 42.28 -22.05
C SER A 423 -7.83 42.07 -21.64
N ASN A 424 -8.58 43.16 -21.62
CA ASN A 424 -9.95 43.24 -21.13
C ASN A 424 -10.94 42.46 -22.02
N GLU A 425 -11.03 41.15 -21.83
CA GLU A 425 -12.25 40.38 -22.09
C GLU A 425 -12.41 39.37 -20.94
N ARG A 426 -13.54 39.44 -20.20
CA ARG A 426 -13.85 38.48 -19.14
C ARG A 426 -14.08 37.10 -19.76
N ALA A 427 -13.02 36.34 -19.97
CA ALA A 427 -13.10 34.92 -20.25
C ALA A 427 -13.68 34.22 -19.01
N ALA A 428 -14.88 33.65 -19.15
CA ALA A 428 -15.51 32.89 -18.07
C ALA A 428 -14.67 31.65 -17.73
N SER A 429 -14.25 31.53 -16.48
CA SER A 429 -13.47 30.40 -15.96
C SER A 429 -14.31 29.12 -15.98
N SER A 430 -13.73 27.97 -16.33
CA SER A 430 -14.37 26.65 -16.17
C SER A 430 -13.88 25.97 -14.90
N CYS A 431 -14.78 25.45 -14.06
CA CYS A 431 -14.49 24.70 -12.85
C CYS A 431 -14.90 23.24 -13.00
N TYR A 432 -14.35 22.35 -12.18
CA TYR A 432 -14.98 21.04 -11.97
C TYR A 432 -15.99 21.11 -10.84
N PHE A 433 -17.11 20.42 -11.02
CA PHE A 433 -18.16 20.28 -10.04
C PHE A 433 -18.30 18.82 -9.66
N CYS A 434 -18.34 18.59 -8.35
CA CYS A 434 -18.68 17.31 -7.76
C CYS A 434 -19.52 17.60 -6.52
N GLY A 435 -20.64 16.89 -6.40
CA GLY A 435 -21.53 16.99 -5.25
C GLY A 435 -20.85 16.56 -3.95
N ALA A 436 -21.61 16.54 -2.86
CA ALA A 436 -21.10 16.05 -1.58
C ALA A 436 -20.55 14.61 -1.72
N ASN A 437 -19.45 14.31 -1.01
CA ASN A 437 -18.80 12.99 -0.94
C ASN A 437 -17.97 12.57 -2.17
N CYS A 438 -17.23 13.50 -2.77
CA CYS A 438 -16.29 13.14 -3.84
C CYS A 438 -15.03 12.41 -3.27
N PRO A 439 -14.69 11.19 -3.74
CA PRO A 439 -13.52 10.44 -3.27
C PRO A 439 -12.19 10.98 -3.86
N ARG A 440 -11.10 10.90 -3.08
CA ARG A 440 -9.72 11.23 -3.52
C ARG A 440 -9.03 10.00 -4.14
N PRO A 441 -8.03 10.18 -5.03
CA PRO A 441 -7.57 11.42 -5.67
C PRO A 441 -8.56 11.95 -6.73
N PHE A 442 -8.49 13.25 -7.01
CA PHE A 442 -9.37 13.89 -7.99
C PHE A 442 -8.84 13.68 -9.41
N TYR A 443 -9.41 12.71 -10.13
CA TYR A 443 -9.15 12.52 -11.56
C TYR A 443 -10.29 13.11 -12.39
N SER A 444 -9.96 13.74 -13.52
CA SER A 444 -10.94 14.13 -14.54
C SER A 444 -11.70 12.93 -15.13
N SER A 445 -11.19 11.72 -14.93
CA SER A 445 -11.82 10.44 -15.30
C SER A 445 -12.89 9.96 -14.31
N ASN A 446 -13.11 10.63 -13.18
CA ASN A 446 -14.17 10.24 -12.24
C ASN A 446 -15.55 10.63 -12.82
N PRO A 447 -16.48 9.68 -13.02
CA PRO A 447 -17.78 9.94 -13.67
C PRO A 447 -18.68 10.91 -12.89
N ASN A 448 -18.39 11.16 -11.61
CA ASN A 448 -19.12 12.10 -10.76
C ASN A 448 -18.58 13.54 -10.83
N VAL A 449 -17.47 13.76 -11.55
CA VAL A 449 -16.84 15.06 -11.73
C VAL A 449 -17.22 15.59 -13.11
N ARG A 450 -17.88 16.74 -13.18
CA ARG A 450 -18.27 17.39 -14.44
C ARG A 450 -17.64 18.77 -14.55
N GLN A 451 -17.21 19.15 -15.75
CA GLN A 451 -16.76 20.50 -16.02
C GLN A 451 -17.98 21.43 -16.15
N VAL A 452 -17.94 22.58 -15.49
CA VAL A 452 -19.01 23.57 -15.47
C VAL A 452 -18.41 24.96 -15.64
N ARG A 453 -19.09 25.83 -16.38
CA ARG A 453 -18.67 27.22 -16.53
C ARG A 453 -18.97 27.97 -15.24
N SER A 454 -17.97 28.59 -14.63
CA SER A 454 -18.13 29.45 -13.46
C SER A 454 -18.90 30.71 -13.84
N THR A 455 -19.94 31.00 -13.07
CA THR A 455 -20.72 32.24 -13.18
C THR A 455 -20.06 33.40 -12.45
N THR A 456 -19.15 33.09 -11.51
CA THR A 456 -18.49 34.06 -10.64
C THR A 456 -17.04 34.37 -11.02
N GLY A 457 -16.45 33.53 -11.88
CA GLY A 457 -15.02 33.52 -12.18
C GLY A 457 -14.16 32.79 -11.14
N TRP A 458 -14.76 32.17 -10.12
CA TRP A 458 -14.07 31.50 -9.02
C TRP A 458 -14.46 30.02 -8.91
N CYS A 459 -13.45 29.17 -8.74
CA CYS A 459 -13.59 27.78 -8.38
C CYS A 459 -13.18 27.57 -6.91
N ALA A 460 -13.92 26.74 -6.17
CA ALA A 460 -13.54 26.35 -4.82
C ALA A 460 -13.50 24.84 -4.63
N SER A 461 -12.62 24.43 -3.71
CA SER A 461 -12.62 23.12 -3.06
C SER A 461 -12.83 23.31 -1.56
N MET A 462 -13.82 22.60 -1.00
CA MET A 462 -14.26 22.76 0.39
C MET A 462 -14.18 21.44 1.14
N SER A 463 -13.60 21.45 2.35
CA SER A 463 -13.64 20.31 3.28
C SER A 463 -14.04 20.73 4.69
N ALA A 464 -14.92 19.94 5.30
CA ALA A 464 -15.36 20.12 6.69
C ALA A 464 -14.27 19.77 7.73
N SER A 465 -13.15 19.18 7.32
CA SER A 465 -12.00 18.93 8.21
C SER A 465 -10.66 19.02 7.47
N SER A 466 -9.57 19.22 8.21
CA SER A 466 -8.21 19.14 7.67
C SER A 466 -7.72 17.69 7.50
N SER A 467 -8.56 16.69 7.74
CA SER A 467 -8.18 15.28 7.66
C SER A 467 -8.21 14.78 6.21
N TYR A 468 -7.27 13.90 5.89
CA TYR A 468 -7.09 13.25 4.59
C TYR A 468 -8.38 12.59 4.03
N ASN A 469 -9.31 12.16 4.91
CA ASN A 469 -10.51 11.40 4.55
C ASN A 469 -11.83 12.19 4.57
N ALA A 470 -11.80 13.51 4.79
CA ALA A 470 -13.06 14.27 4.82
C ALA A 470 -13.63 14.44 3.39
N PRO A 471 -14.95 14.30 3.20
CA PRO A 471 -15.60 14.49 1.91
C PRO A 471 -15.47 15.95 1.46
N TYR A 472 -15.16 16.13 0.18
CA TYR A 472 -15.03 17.45 -0.44
C TYR A 472 -16.27 17.81 -1.25
N THR A 473 -16.51 19.11 -1.41
CA THR A 473 -17.41 19.68 -2.42
C THR A 473 -16.58 20.54 -3.38
N LEU A 474 -16.74 20.31 -4.68
CA LEU A 474 -16.11 21.10 -5.74
C LEU A 474 -17.19 21.90 -6.45
N GLY A 475 -16.97 23.19 -6.68
CA GLY A 475 -17.94 23.97 -7.45
C GLY A 475 -17.58 25.43 -7.67
N ASP A 476 -18.51 26.10 -8.35
CA ASP A 476 -18.52 27.55 -8.54
C ASP A 476 -18.74 28.24 -7.19
N ALA A 477 -17.86 29.17 -6.84
CA ALA A 477 -17.84 29.76 -5.51
C ALA A 477 -18.38 31.18 -5.51
N ALA A 478 -19.29 31.50 -4.58
CA ALA A 478 -19.76 32.87 -4.44
C ALA A 478 -18.57 33.83 -4.18
N PRO A 479 -18.57 35.06 -4.74
CA PRO A 479 -17.51 36.04 -4.49
C PRO A 479 -17.31 36.38 -3.00
N SER A 480 -18.35 36.20 -2.18
CA SER A 480 -18.26 36.36 -0.72
C SER A 480 -17.43 35.25 -0.05
N LEU A 481 -17.35 34.08 -0.66
CA LEU A 481 -16.57 32.94 -0.18
C LEU A 481 -15.10 33.05 -0.61
N CYS A 482 -14.87 33.51 -1.84
CA CYS A 482 -13.56 33.61 -2.48
C CYS A 482 -13.18 35.06 -2.80
N THR A 483 -12.35 35.66 -1.94
CA THR A 483 -11.86 37.05 -2.11
C THR A 483 -10.41 37.13 -2.57
N TYR A 484 -9.67 36.02 -2.61
CA TYR A 484 -8.30 35.91 -3.12
C TYR A 484 -7.96 34.45 -3.48
N ASN A 485 -6.94 34.25 -4.32
CA ASN A 485 -6.43 32.90 -4.64
C ASN A 485 -5.64 32.33 -3.45
N GLY A 486 -6.08 31.20 -2.91
CA GLY A 486 -5.45 30.55 -1.76
C GLY A 486 -6.43 29.82 -0.86
N CYS A 487 -5.91 29.21 0.21
CA CYS A 487 -6.70 28.45 1.17
C CYS A 487 -6.87 29.19 2.49
N SER A 488 -8.06 29.13 3.08
CA SER A 488 -8.32 29.66 4.42
C SER A 488 -9.50 28.97 5.10
N TRP A 489 -9.56 29.08 6.43
CA TRP A 489 -10.74 28.69 7.18
C TRP A 489 -11.84 29.73 7.01
N LYS A 490 -13.02 29.29 6.58
CA LYS A 490 -14.25 30.09 6.49
C LYS A 490 -15.36 29.43 7.29
N ILE A 491 -16.36 30.22 7.69
CA ILE A 491 -17.60 29.67 8.25
C ILE A 491 -18.59 29.55 7.10
N TYR A 492 -18.96 28.32 6.74
CA TYR A 492 -19.96 28.04 5.72
C TYR A 492 -21.08 27.22 6.33
N SER A 493 -22.32 27.71 6.22
CA SER A 493 -23.51 27.09 6.84
C SER A 493 -23.33 26.77 8.34
N GLY A 494 -22.63 27.64 9.08
CA GLY A 494 -22.37 27.48 10.52
C GLY A 494 -21.23 26.52 10.88
N VAL A 495 -20.60 25.87 9.89
CA VAL A 495 -19.47 24.95 10.09
C VAL A 495 -18.16 25.60 9.66
N ARG A 496 -17.09 25.36 10.43
CA ARG A 496 -15.75 25.81 10.07
C ARG A 496 -15.20 24.91 8.96
N THR A 497 -15.06 25.46 7.75
CA THR A 497 -14.70 24.74 6.54
C THR A 497 -13.37 25.26 6.00
N TRP A 498 -12.48 24.36 5.58
CA TRP A 498 -11.28 24.71 4.85
C TRP A 498 -11.65 24.93 3.40
N VAL A 499 -11.47 26.16 2.90
CA VAL A 499 -11.86 26.55 1.55
C VAL A 499 -10.62 27.00 0.79
N CYS A 500 -10.37 26.37 -0.36
CA CYS A 500 -9.32 26.76 -1.29
C CYS A 500 -9.96 27.35 -2.54
N CYS A 501 -9.66 28.62 -2.80
CA CYS A 501 -10.21 29.40 -3.90
C CYS A 501 -9.16 29.63 -4.96
N CYS A 502 -9.57 29.56 -6.23
CA CYS A 502 -8.73 29.87 -7.37
C CYS A 502 -9.59 30.42 -8.52
N ASN A 503 -9.03 31.29 -9.36
CA ASN A 503 -9.76 31.95 -10.46
C ASN A 503 -9.29 31.54 -11.87
N ASN A 504 -8.38 30.56 -11.96
CA ASN A 504 -7.88 30.01 -13.22
C ASN A 504 -8.79 28.89 -13.75
N ASN A 505 -8.69 28.58 -15.04
CA ASN A 505 -9.41 27.43 -15.60
C ASN A 505 -8.99 26.13 -14.92
N LEU A 506 -9.98 25.37 -14.45
CA LEU A 506 -9.84 24.01 -13.92
C LEU A 506 -8.95 23.89 -12.67
N CYS A 507 -8.70 24.99 -11.97
CA CYS A 507 -7.74 25.07 -10.87
C CYS A 507 -8.19 24.39 -9.56
N ASN A 508 -9.42 23.89 -9.48
CA ASN A 508 -9.91 23.20 -8.29
C ASN A 508 -9.69 21.67 -8.33
N ILE A 509 -8.80 21.18 -9.21
CA ILE A 509 -8.33 19.80 -9.26
C ILE A 509 -6.94 19.66 -8.61
N GLY A 510 -6.60 18.43 -8.20
CA GLY A 510 -5.31 18.10 -7.61
C GLY A 510 -5.35 17.99 -6.08
N THR A 511 -4.30 17.40 -5.52
CA THR A 511 -4.05 17.43 -4.09
C THR A 511 -3.67 18.86 -3.70
N LEU A 512 -4.22 19.36 -2.58
CA LEU A 512 -3.72 20.59 -1.99
C LEU A 512 -2.19 20.44 -1.78
N PRO A 513 -1.37 21.45 -2.08
CA PRO A 513 0.06 21.37 -1.83
C PRO A 513 0.27 21.20 -0.32
N GLU A 514 0.53 19.97 0.11
CA GLU A 514 0.94 19.60 1.47
C GLU A 514 2.47 19.73 1.61
N THR A 515 3.10 20.60 0.82
CA THR A 515 4.52 20.93 0.95
C THR A 515 4.69 21.90 2.13
N GLY A 516 5.34 21.44 3.20
CA GLY A 516 5.53 22.27 4.38
C GLY A 516 5.89 21.53 5.67
N ASN A 517 6.36 22.27 6.67
CA ASN A 517 6.59 21.73 8.01
C ASN A 517 5.26 21.41 8.69
N ILE A 518 5.19 20.27 9.40
CA ILE A 518 4.06 19.95 10.28
C ILE A 518 4.19 20.74 11.58
N CYS A 519 3.18 21.53 11.91
CA CYS A 519 3.08 22.28 13.17
C CYS A 519 2.01 21.68 14.06
N TYR A 520 2.22 21.71 15.38
CA TYR A 520 1.13 21.41 16.31
C TYR A 520 0.19 22.60 16.41
N PHE A 521 -1.10 22.31 16.31
CA PHE A 521 -2.18 23.26 16.46
C PHE A 521 -2.92 23.00 17.76
N CYS A 522 -3.09 24.04 18.57
CA CYS A 522 -3.98 24.01 19.72
C CYS A 522 -4.43 25.43 20.06
N ALA A 523 -5.73 25.61 20.27
CA ALA A 523 -6.28 26.80 20.89
C ALA A 523 -6.46 26.57 22.39
N ASN A 524 -5.96 27.50 23.20
CA ASN A 524 -6.13 27.51 24.65
C ASN A 524 -5.57 26.29 25.42
N CYS A 525 -4.40 25.77 25.02
CA CYS A 525 -3.74 24.69 25.76
C CYS A 525 -3.06 25.22 27.03
N PRO A 526 -3.17 24.52 28.18
CA PRO A 526 -2.41 24.80 29.40
C PRO A 526 -0.91 24.51 29.19
N ALA A 527 -0.05 25.19 29.95
CA ALA A 527 1.40 24.97 29.97
C ALA A 527 1.88 24.64 31.39
N PRO A 528 2.91 23.79 31.59
CA PRO A 528 3.70 23.05 30.59
C PRO A 528 2.95 21.84 30.04
N PHE A 529 3.34 21.44 28.83
CA PHE A 529 2.70 20.34 28.11
C PHE A 529 3.61 19.12 28.05
N TYR A 530 3.06 17.97 28.42
CA TYR A 530 3.58 16.65 28.09
C TYR A 530 2.58 15.98 27.15
N LEU A 531 3.04 15.39 26.05
CA LEU A 531 2.19 14.53 25.24
C LEU A 531 1.67 13.38 26.13
N PRO A 532 0.38 12.98 26.04
CA PRO A 532 -0.63 13.34 25.02
C PRO A 532 -1.84 14.15 25.56
N ASP A 533 -2.20 15.28 24.93
CA ASP A 533 -3.48 16.01 25.18
C ASP A 533 -4.37 15.91 23.92
N PRO A 534 -5.64 15.52 24.07
CA PRO A 534 -6.56 15.31 22.95
C PRO A 534 -6.91 16.57 22.15
N ARG A 535 -6.59 17.78 22.64
CA ARG A 535 -6.88 19.05 21.95
C ARG A 535 -5.84 19.46 20.93
N VAL A 536 -4.74 18.71 20.83
CA VAL A 536 -3.63 19.02 19.91
C VAL A 536 -3.83 18.27 18.59
N THR A 537 -3.91 19.00 17.50
CA THR A 537 -3.94 18.46 16.13
C THR A 537 -2.68 18.84 15.37
N GLU A 538 -2.40 18.16 14.26
CA GLU A 538 -1.30 18.51 13.35
C GLU A 538 -1.82 19.31 12.16
N ALA A 539 -1.04 20.28 11.68
CA ALA A 539 -1.39 21.11 10.53
C ALA A 539 -0.15 21.42 9.68
N TYR A 540 -0.31 21.40 8.34
CA TYR A 540 0.77 21.64 7.38
C TYR A 540 0.96 23.13 7.11
N SER A 541 2.18 23.62 7.34
CA SER A 541 2.56 25.01 7.13
C SER A 541 3.13 25.23 5.72
N SER A 542 2.35 25.82 4.82
CA SER A 542 2.79 26.11 3.44
C SER A 542 4.02 27.03 3.33
N ASN A 543 4.32 27.83 4.36
CA ASN A 543 5.52 28.67 4.43
C ASN A 543 6.62 28.12 5.38
N GLY A 544 6.43 26.91 5.91
CA GLY A 544 7.36 26.26 6.84
C GLY A 544 7.41 26.84 8.27
N TRP A 545 6.66 27.88 8.63
CA TRP A 545 6.73 28.50 9.96
C TRP A 545 5.67 28.00 10.93
N CYS A 546 6.12 27.52 12.09
CA CYS A 546 5.27 27.25 13.25
C CYS A 546 5.39 28.37 14.28
N ALA A 547 4.27 28.74 14.90
CA ALA A 547 4.22 29.74 15.96
C ALA A 547 3.62 29.18 17.26
N LYS A 548 4.08 29.76 18.37
CA LYS A 548 3.47 29.68 19.70
C LYS A 548 3.23 31.10 20.21
N MET A 549 2.03 31.41 20.66
CA MET A 549 1.61 32.73 21.15
C MET A 549 1.15 32.63 22.60
N SER A 550 1.53 33.60 23.44
CA SER A 550 1.03 33.76 24.82
C SER A 550 0.62 35.21 25.06
N ALA A 551 -0.52 35.40 25.74
CA ALA A 551 -1.06 36.71 26.08
C ALA A 551 -0.34 37.39 27.26
N THR A 552 0.53 36.70 27.99
CA THR A 552 1.29 37.27 29.11
C THR A 552 2.76 36.88 29.07
N ASN A 553 3.58 37.60 29.83
CA ASN A 553 5.02 37.32 30.03
C ASN A 553 5.28 35.96 30.71
N SER A 554 4.23 35.24 31.14
CA SER A 554 4.35 33.95 31.81
C SER A 554 4.30 32.80 30.80
N PRO A 555 5.30 31.90 30.79
CA PRO A 555 5.25 30.63 30.05
C PRO A 555 4.07 29.73 30.46
N ALA A 556 3.42 30.02 31.59
CA ALA A 556 2.31 29.26 32.15
C ALA A 556 0.91 29.76 31.70
N ALA A 557 0.81 30.87 30.97
CA ALA A 557 -0.47 31.34 30.45
C ALA A 557 -0.87 30.61 29.18
N VAL A 558 -2.19 30.44 29.04
CA VAL A 558 -2.91 29.85 27.90
C VAL A 558 -2.24 30.19 26.58
N ALA A 559 -1.68 29.17 25.90
CA ALA A 559 -0.90 29.36 24.70
C ALA A 559 -1.66 28.86 23.46
N THR A 560 -1.74 29.69 22.42
CA THR A 560 -2.20 29.26 21.10
C THR A 560 -0.99 28.82 20.28
N ARG A 561 -1.10 27.66 19.62
CA ARG A 561 -0.08 27.12 18.71
C ARG A 561 -0.70 26.88 17.34
N GLY A 562 0.08 27.08 16.29
CA GLY A 562 -0.37 26.79 14.93
C GLY A 562 0.64 27.21 13.87
N ILE A 563 0.16 27.23 12.64
CA ILE A 563 0.88 27.71 11.47
C ILE A 563 0.95 29.25 11.54
N ALA A 564 2.13 29.82 11.28
CA ALA A 564 2.29 31.27 11.25
C ALA A 564 1.91 31.83 9.87
N ALA A 565 1.10 32.89 9.84
CA ALA A 565 0.85 33.62 8.61
C ALA A 565 2.13 34.29 8.08
N PRO A 566 2.28 34.47 6.75
CA PRO A 566 3.32 35.31 6.17
C PRO A 566 3.32 36.69 6.84
N GLY A 567 4.47 37.10 7.40
CA GLY A 567 4.63 38.37 8.13
C GLY A 567 4.53 38.27 9.65
N LEU A 568 3.92 37.22 10.22
CA LEU A 568 3.94 36.98 11.67
C LEU A 568 5.33 36.52 12.13
N CYS A 569 5.93 35.61 11.35
CA CYS A 569 7.26 35.06 11.56
C CYS A 569 8.15 35.40 10.37
N SER A 570 9.22 36.18 10.62
CA SER A 570 10.26 36.49 9.62
C SER A 570 11.64 35.96 10.01
N SER A 571 11.80 35.51 11.26
CA SER A 571 13.04 34.90 11.77
C SER A 571 12.72 33.92 12.91
N ARG A 572 13.64 32.98 13.17
CA ARG A 572 13.56 32.08 14.33
C ARG A 572 13.80 32.89 15.61
N GLY A 573 12.98 32.66 16.63
CA GLY A 573 13.11 33.32 17.92
C GLY A 573 11.78 33.79 18.48
N CYS A 574 11.83 34.42 19.64
CA CYS A 574 10.66 34.95 20.31
C CYS A 574 10.71 36.47 20.37
N SER A 575 9.59 37.14 20.07
CA SER A 575 9.47 38.59 20.13
C SER A 575 8.04 38.99 20.54
N TYR A 576 7.89 40.21 21.07
CA TYR A 576 6.57 40.78 21.28
C TYR A 576 6.03 41.33 19.95
N LYS A 577 4.78 41.00 19.66
CA LYS A 577 4.02 41.52 18.52
C LYS A 577 2.72 42.12 19.04
N THR A 578 2.30 43.25 18.49
CA THR A 578 1.01 43.86 18.83
C THR A 578 -0.06 43.27 17.91
N TYR A 579 -1.11 42.68 18.48
CA TYR A 579 -2.25 42.13 17.74
C TYR A 579 -3.54 42.69 18.35
N ASN A 580 -4.36 43.38 17.55
CA ASN A 580 -5.57 44.08 18.02
C ASN A 580 -5.34 44.97 19.25
N GLY A 581 -4.22 45.71 19.28
CA GLY A 581 -3.85 46.58 20.41
C GLY A 581 -3.28 45.86 21.64
N ALA A 582 -3.32 44.52 21.69
CA ALA A 582 -2.74 43.73 22.78
C ALA A 582 -1.30 43.29 22.44
N ARG A 583 -0.40 43.36 23.42
CA ARG A 583 1.00 42.94 23.28
C ARG A 583 1.11 41.44 23.54
N THR A 584 1.40 40.66 22.51
CA THR A 584 1.45 39.20 22.55
C THR A 584 2.88 38.71 22.38
N TYR A 585 3.32 37.75 23.19
CA TYR A 585 4.62 37.11 23.03
C TYR A 585 4.53 35.98 22.02
N VAL A 586 5.27 36.07 20.91
CA VAL A 586 5.22 35.12 19.79
C VAL A 586 6.59 34.48 19.61
N CYS A 587 6.65 33.15 19.69
CA CYS A 587 7.83 32.35 19.37
C CYS A 587 7.64 31.66 18.02
N CYS A 588 8.53 31.96 17.08
CA CYS A 588 8.54 31.43 15.74
C CYS A 588 9.66 30.40 15.59
N CYS A 589 9.36 29.28 14.96
CA CYS A 589 10.34 28.27 14.58
C CYS A 589 10.03 27.76 13.17
N ASN A 590 11.07 27.25 12.50
CA ASN A 590 10.97 26.68 11.16
C ASN A 590 11.59 25.28 11.23
N GLY A 591 10.76 24.26 11.10
CA GLY A 591 11.15 22.86 11.19
C GLY A 591 9.98 21.96 11.57
N TYR A 592 10.11 20.67 11.27
CA TYR A 592 9.10 19.66 11.59
C TYR A 592 8.80 19.64 13.09
N ARG A 593 7.55 19.88 13.47
CA ARG A 593 7.04 19.79 14.85
C ARG A 593 7.81 20.67 15.85
N CYS A 594 8.43 21.75 15.36
CA CYS A 594 9.35 22.57 16.14
C CYS A 594 8.66 23.39 17.24
N ASN A 595 7.34 23.55 17.17
CA ASN A 595 6.56 24.22 18.20
C ASN A 595 6.11 23.25 19.31
N THR A 596 6.92 22.23 19.63
CA THR A 596 6.79 21.36 20.80
C THR A 596 7.59 21.90 21.98
N GLY A 597 7.01 21.90 23.17
CA GLY A 597 7.80 22.06 24.41
C GLY A 597 8.34 23.46 24.70
N VAL A 598 8.97 23.58 25.87
CA VAL A 598 9.37 24.81 26.54
C VAL A 598 10.65 25.33 25.87
N SER A 599 10.60 26.46 25.15
CA SER A 599 11.85 27.13 24.82
C SER A 599 12.48 27.49 26.16
N THR A 600 13.54 26.79 26.56
CA THR A 600 14.42 27.26 27.62
C THR A 600 14.90 28.63 27.17
N THR A 601 14.35 29.67 27.76
CA THR A 601 15.01 30.97 27.78
C THR A 601 16.45 30.72 28.24
N LYS A 602 17.42 31.43 27.68
CA LYS A 602 18.87 31.32 27.98
C LYS A 602 19.23 31.39 29.49
N SER A 603 18.28 31.62 30.40
CA SER A 603 18.46 31.65 31.85
C SER A 603 18.84 30.32 32.49
N THR A 604 18.35 29.17 32.01
CA THR A 604 18.64 27.86 32.63
C THR A 604 20.06 27.38 32.33
N ILE A 605 20.61 27.73 31.17
CA ILE A 605 22.02 27.48 30.83
C ILE A 605 22.93 28.35 31.69
N GLY A 606 22.53 29.59 32.02
CA GLY A 606 23.27 30.45 32.95
C GLY A 606 23.38 29.87 34.37
N LEU A 607 22.30 29.27 34.90
CA LEU A 607 22.28 28.65 36.22
C LEU A 607 23.12 27.35 36.30
N LEU A 608 23.08 26.53 35.25
CA LEU A 608 23.94 25.34 35.15
C LEU A 608 25.42 25.71 34.97
N SER A 609 25.72 26.79 34.25
CA SER A 609 27.09 27.30 34.08
C SER A 609 27.66 27.87 35.38
N ALA A 610 26.84 28.59 36.16
CA ALA A 610 27.22 29.11 37.47
C ALA A 610 27.42 28.00 38.51
N ALA A 611 26.57 26.97 38.50
CA ALA A 611 26.72 25.78 39.35
C ALA A 611 27.99 24.98 39.00
N LEU A 612 28.31 24.83 37.71
CA LEU A 612 29.55 24.19 37.26
C LEU A 612 30.80 25.00 37.67
N MET A 613 30.74 26.33 37.58
CA MET A 613 31.83 27.21 38.05
C MET A 613 32.04 27.11 39.56
N MET A 614 30.97 27.03 40.37
CA MET A 614 31.09 26.86 41.82
C MET A 614 31.69 25.50 42.21
N ILE A 615 31.38 24.43 41.47
CA ILE A 615 31.97 23.10 41.67
C ILE A 615 33.47 23.09 41.29
N VAL A 616 33.85 23.80 40.24
CA VAL A 616 35.27 23.93 39.82
C VAL A 616 36.08 24.80 40.78
N MET A 617 35.48 25.85 41.36
CA MET A 617 36.14 26.67 42.38
C MET A 617 36.27 25.97 43.73
N ALA A 618 35.29 25.15 44.13
CA ALA A 618 35.38 24.34 45.36
C ALA A 618 36.46 23.25 45.29
N ARG A 619 36.80 22.75 44.10
CA ARG A 619 37.87 21.76 43.89
C ARG A 619 39.30 22.33 43.87
N LYS A 620 39.47 23.65 43.84
CA LYS A 620 40.80 24.30 43.86
C LYS A 620 41.30 24.65 45.26
N ASN A 621 40.47 24.48 46.30
CA ASN A 621 40.80 24.81 47.68
C ASN A 621 40.75 23.59 48.63
N PHE A 622 40.91 22.38 48.10
CA PHE A 622 41.16 21.15 48.88
C PHE A 622 42.44 20.48 48.41
#